data_AF-A0A9E2RFE8-F1
#
_entry.id   AF-A0A9E2RFE8-F1
#
_cell.length_a   1.000
_cell.length_b   1.000
_cell.length_c   1.000
_cell.angle_alpha   90.00
_cell.angle_beta   90.00
_cell.angle_gamma   90.00
#
_symmetry.space_group_name_H-M   'P 1'
#
loop_
_entity.id
_entity.type
_entity.pdbx_description
1 polymer ?
#
loop_
_entity_poly.entity_id
_entity_poly.type
_entity_poly.pdbx_seq_one_letter_code
_entity_poly.pdbx_strand_id
1 'polypeptide(L)'
;MKGVDVMNIVERVKNILLQPKTEWPVIEPEQTSAQALYTGYIMPLAAIGPIAMLVGLSVVGVQVPFMGTTRLPFSSLLSQMLVSYVLGLAGVYVLALIINTLAPTFGGTSNLTQALKVAAYGATAAWVGGVFHLLPSLGILGLLAAFYTLYLLYLGLPVLMKSPPERSLGYTVSVVIAAIVLFVVIGAISASFVGLPRAVTQSREEQKVTKELEQAGKSLESFTKGLEKAGQSSGSTQVGGESSTNLGDAMQAAGNVMQAFNRAASGGKTMEPVDFRHLKELLPESVDGMQRAEVSGEKSTALGMTISKAEARYTGEDRRVIDVTI
;
A
#
# COMPACT_ATOMS: atom_id res chain seq x y z
N MET A 1 45.17 -24.38 14.75
CA MET A 1 44.21 -23.37 14.28
C MET A 1 42.98 -23.49 15.15
N LYS A 2 42.71 -22.50 16.03
CA LYS A 2 41.51 -22.50 16.85
C LYS A 2 40.31 -22.39 15.90
N GLY A 3 39.48 -23.42 15.89
CA GLY A 3 38.26 -23.45 15.08
C GLY A 3 37.46 -22.19 15.38
N VAL A 4 37.01 -21.54 14.32
CA VAL A 4 36.00 -20.49 14.36
C VAL A 4 34.91 -20.98 15.31
N ASP A 5 34.73 -20.32 16.46
CA ASP A 5 33.62 -20.59 17.37
C ASP A 5 32.35 -20.44 16.55
N VAL A 6 31.82 -21.57 16.09
CA VAL A 6 30.54 -21.63 15.42
C VAL A 6 29.55 -21.25 16.50
N MET A 7 29.16 -19.98 16.50
CA MET A 7 28.15 -19.45 17.40
C MET A 7 27.00 -20.44 17.42
N ASN A 8 26.75 -21.05 18.58
CA ASN A 8 25.65 -21.98 18.73
C ASN A 8 24.36 -21.17 18.53
N ILE A 9 23.81 -21.21 17.32
CA ILE A 9 22.66 -20.42 16.91
C ILE A 9 21.49 -20.61 17.88
N VAL A 10 21.30 -21.83 18.38
CA VAL A 10 20.22 -22.17 19.32
C VAL A 10 20.44 -21.46 20.65
N GLU A 11 21.68 -21.45 21.15
CA GLU A 11 22.04 -20.75 22.37
C GLU A 11 21.87 -19.24 22.22
N ARG A 12 22.33 -18.66 21.11
CA ARG A 12 22.15 -17.23 20.81
C ARG A 12 20.67 -16.85 20.75
N VAL A 13 19.86 -17.63 20.03
CA VAL A 13 18.41 -17.41 19.92
C VAL A 13 17.75 -17.51 21.31
N LYS A 14 18.10 -18.52 22.10
CA LYS A 14 17.58 -18.67 23.46
C LYS A 14 17.95 -17.48 24.33
N ASN A 15 19.21 -17.06 24.33
CA ASN A 15 19.68 -15.99 25.20
C ASN A 15 19.08 -14.65 24.80
N ILE A 16 19.01 -14.32 23.50
CA ILE A 16 18.42 -13.06 23.05
C ILE A 16 16.91 -13.00 23.32
N LEU A 17 16.20 -14.13 23.26
CA LEU A 17 14.76 -14.18 23.52
C LEU A 17 14.39 -14.26 25.00
N LEU A 18 15.24 -14.86 25.84
CA LEU A 18 14.92 -15.08 27.25
C LEU A 18 15.67 -14.14 28.20
N GLN A 19 16.84 -13.66 27.80
CA GLN A 19 17.72 -12.82 28.61
C GLN A 19 18.33 -11.65 27.80
N PRO A 20 17.53 -10.87 27.04
CA PRO A 20 18.08 -9.86 26.13
C PRO A 20 18.93 -8.79 26.84
N LYS A 21 18.55 -8.37 28.04
CA LYS A 21 19.27 -7.34 28.80
C LYS A 21 20.73 -7.72 29.12
N THR A 22 20.99 -9.01 29.34
CA THR A 22 22.34 -9.53 29.60
C THR A 22 23.05 -9.94 28.32
N GLU A 23 22.30 -10.36 27.30
CA GLU A 23 22.87 -10.84 26.05
C GLU A 23 23.41 -9.71 25.15
N TRP A 24 22.75 -8.55 25.10
CA TRP A 24 23.24 -7.43 24.28
C TRP A 24 24.67 -6.97 24.65
N PRO A 25 25.03 -6.81 25.95
CA PRO A 25 26.42 -6.55 26.35
C PRO A 25 27.41 -7.66 25.98
N VAL A 26 26.98 -8.92 25.90
CA VAL A 26 27.82 -10.05 25.45
C VAL A 26 28.10 -9.94 23.96
N ILE A 27 27.09 -9.58 23.16
CA ILE A 27 27.18 -9.44 21.70
C ILE A 27 28.06 -8.26 21.26
N GLU A 28 28.06 -7.18 22.02
CA GLU A 28 28.71 -5.92 21.65
C GLU A 28 30.21 -6.06 21.30
N PRO A 29 31.05 -6.69 22.15
CA PRO A 29 32.48 -6.83 21.88
C PRO A 29 32.82 -7.92 20.84
N GLU A 30 31.85 -8.75 20.44
CA GLU A 30 32.11 -9.86 19.51
C GLU A 30 32.56 -9.38 18.14
N GLN A 31 33.58 -10.01 17.57
CA GLN A 31 34.06 -9.67 16.23
C GLN A 31 33.46 -10.63 15.22
N THR A 32 32.25 -10.32 14.76
CA THR A 32 31.52 -11.11 13.76
C THR A 32 31.47 -10.35 12.44
N SER A 33 32.00 -10.94 11.37
CA SER A 33 31.90 -10.35 10.03
C SER A 33 30.45 -10.41 9.52
N ALA A 34 30.09 -9.50 8.61
CA ALA A 34 28.77 -9.52 7.98
C ALA A 34 28.48 -10.88 7.32
N GLN A 35 29.46 -11.45 6.61
CA GLN A 35 29.32 -12.77 5.97
C GLN A 35 29.03 -13.88 6.98
N ALA A 36 29.77 -13.92 8.10
CA ALA A 36 29.56 -14.93 9.14
C ALA A 36 28.19 -14.77 9.80
N LEU A 37 27.75 -13.54 10.05
CA LEU A 37 26.42 -13.25 10.60
C LEU A 37 25.30 -13.65 9.63
N TYR A 38 25.48 -13.40 8.33
CA TYR A 38 24.51 -13.77 7.31
C TYR A 38 24.36 -15.29 7.18
N THR A 39 25.48 -15.99 7.01
CA THR A 39 25.51 -17.45 6.78
C THR A 39 25.18 -18.24 8.04
N GLY A 40 25.66 -17.81 9.21
CA GLY A 40 25.50 -18.52 10.47
C GLY A 40 24.24 -18.17 11.26
N TYR A 41 23.54 -17.07 10.95
CA TYR A 41 22.41 -16.60 11.75
C TYR A 41 21.23 -16.10 10.91
N ILE A 42 21.43 -15.08 10.06
CA ILE A 42 20.33 -14.39 9.37
C ILE A 42 19.63 -15.33 8.38
N MET A 43 20.36 -15.97 7.47
CA MET A 43 19.79 -16.85 6.45
C MET A 43 18.96 -18.00 7.02
N PRO A 44 19.48 -18.83 7.95
CA PRO A 44 18.70 -19.96 8.48
C PRO A 44 17.44 -19.50 9.23
N LEU A 45 17.49 -18.41 10.00
CA LEU A 45 16.31 -17.91 10.74
C LEU A 45 15.32 -17.21 9.82
N ALA A 46 15.77 -16.38 8.89
CA ALA A 46 14.91 -15.68 7.94
C ALA A 46 14.13 -16.64 7.02
N ALA A 47 14.62 -17.87 6.83
CA ALA A 47 13.94 -18.90 6.05
C ALA A 47 12.70 -19.48 6.76
N ILE A 48 12.62 -19.41 8.10
CA ILE A 48 11.54 -20.02 8.88
C ILE A 48 10.17 -19.50 8.42
N GLY A 49 10.01 -18.16 8.37
CA GLY A 49 8.74 -17.53 8.03
C GLY A 49 8.24 -17.89 6.62
N PRO A 50 9.01 -17.68 5.54
CA PRO A 50 8.62 -18.04 4.18
C PRO A 50 8.31 -19.54 4.01
N ILE A 51 9.11 -20.43 4.61
CA ILE A 51 8.86 -21.88 4.53
C ILE A 51 7.57 -22.24 5.27
N ALA A 52 7.38 -21.71 6.49
CA ALA A 52 6.16 -21.91 7.27
C ALA A 52 4.92 -21.42 6.52
N MET A 53 5.00 -20.25 5.88
CA MET A 53 3.92 -19.69 5.08
C MET A 53 3.61 -20.54 3.84
N LEU A 54 4.62 -20.98 3.09
CA LEU A 54 4.44 -21.88 1.95
C LEU A 54 3.69 -23.15 2.36
N VAL A 55 4.15 -23.81 3.42
CA VAL A 55 3.54 -25.05 3.93
C VAL A 55 2.13 -24.78 4.47
N GLY A 56 1.95 -23.74 5.28
CA GLY A 56 0.66 -23.38 5.87
C GLY A 56 -0.40 -23.08 4.81
N LEU A 57 -0.08 -22.26 3.81
CA LEU A 57 -1.05 -21.87 2.78
C LEU A 57 -1.31 -22.97 1.73
N SER A 58 -0.32 -23.84 1.46
CA SER A 58 -0.47 -24.93 0.47
C SER A 58 -1.14 -26.18 1.05
N VAL A 59 -0.82 -26.56 2.29
CA VAL A 59 -1.29 -27.80 2.91
C VAL A 59 -2.51 -27.56 3.79
N VAL A 60 -2.46 -26.55 4.65
CA VAL A 60 -3.57 -26.23 5.58
C VAL A 60 -4.62 -25.39 4.87
N GLY A 61 -4.20 -24.36 4.16
CA GLY A 61 -5.09 -23.46 3.42
C GLY A 61 -5.69 -22.36 4.30
N VAL A 62 -6.46 -21.47 3.67
CA VAL A 62 -7.14 -20.35 4.31
C VAL A 62 -8.64 -20.63 4.34
N GLN A 63 -9.28 -20.32 5.46
CA GLN A 63 -10.72 -20.43 5.56
C GLN A 63 -11.36 -19.18 4.94
N VAL A 64 -12.11 -19.38 3.86
CA VAL A 64 -12.82 -18.32 3.16
C VAL A 64 -14.29 -18.37 3.58
N PRO A 65 -14.86 -17.25 4.08
CA PRO A 65 -16.29 -17.19 4.39
C PRO A 65 -17.12 -17.68 3.21
N PHE A 66 -18.11 -18.55 3.47
CA PHE A 66 -19.03 -19.11 2.48
C PHE A 66 -18.41 -20.07 1.43
N MET A 67 -17.07 -20.19 1.33
CA MET A 67 -16.38 -21.09 0.38
C MET A 67 -15.66 -22.27 1.05
N GLY A 68 -15.54 -22.29 2.38
CA GLY A 68 -14.83 -23.34 3.10
C GLY A 68 -13.31 -23.13 3.07
N THR A 69 -12.54 -24.22 3.14
CA THR A 69 -11.07 -24.13 3.19
C THR A 69 -10.48 -24.15 1.77
N THR A 70 -9.81 -23.08 1.38
CA THR A 70 -9.15 -22.95 0.08
C THR A 70 -7.64 -23.04 0.26
N ARG A 71 -7.01 -23.97 -0.46
CA ARG A 71 -5.54 -24.11 -0.51
C ARG A 71 -4.99 -23.34 -1.68
N LEU A 72 -3.87 -22.66 -1.47
CA LEU A 72 -3.21 -21.90 -2.53
C LEU A 72 -2.28 -22.83 -3.34
N PRO A 73 -2.16 -22.61 -4.66
CA PRO A 73 -1.32 -23.45 -5.50
C PRO A 73 0.15 -23.34 -5.09
N PHE A 74 0.81 -24.50 -4.97
CA PHE A 74 2.19 -24.59 -4.52
C PHE A 74 3.15 -23.78 -5.39
N SER A 75 2.94 -23.76 -6.72
CA SER A 75 3.78 -23.02 -7.65
C SER A 75 3.79 -21.51 -7.41
N SER A 76 2.63 -20.89 -7.14
CA SER A 76 2.55 -19.45 -6.84
C SER A 76 3.13 -19.11 -5.47
N LEU A 77 3.01 -20.03 -4.51
CA LEU A 77 3.58 -19.84 -3.18
C LEU A 77 5.10 -20.04 -3.19
N LEU A 78 5.63 -20.89 -4.07
CA LEU A 78 7.07 -21.11 -4.20
C LEU A 78 7.76 -19.86 -4.75
N SER A 79 7.20 -19.21 -5.79
CA SER A 79 7.74 -17.94 -6.28
C SER A 79 7.70 -16.86 -5.21
N GLN A 80 6.60 -16.76 -4.47
CA GLN A 80 6.47 -15.83 -3.35
C GLN A 80 7.48 -16.12 -2.23
N MET A 81 7.68 -17.39 -1.87
CA MET A 81 8.65 -17.81 -0.86
C MET A 81 10.06 -17.32 -1.23
N LEU A 82 10.48 -17.55 -2.48
CA LEU A 82 11.80 -17.14 -2.95
C LEU A 82 11.97 -15.62 -2.96
N VAL A 83 11.00 -14.89 -3.50
CA VAL A 83 11.06 -13.42 -3.56
C VAL A 83 11.06 -12.80 -2.17
N SER A 84 10.13 -13.22 -1.30
CA SER A 84 10.04 -12.70 0.08
C SER A 84 11.27 -13.04 0.91
N TYR A 85 11.86 -14.22 0.71
CA TYR A 85 13.12 -14.59 1.37
C TYR A 85 14.28 -13.68 0.93
N VAL A 86 14.47 -13.48 -0.37
CA VAL A 86 15.54 -12.61 -0.90
C VAL A 86 15.35 -11.15 -0.46
N LEU A 87 14.12 -10.63 -0.56
CA LEU A 87 13.81 -9.28 -0.11
C LEU A 87 13.94 -9.14 1.41
N GLY A 88 13.63 -10.18 2.18
CA GLY A 88 13.83 -10.21 3.62
C GLY A 88 15.31 -10.08 3.99
N LEU A 89 16.19 -10.83 3.31
CA LEU A 89 17.64 -10.73 3.49
C LEU A 89 18.15 -9.32 3.13
N ALA A 90 17.72 -8.76 2.00
CA ALA A 90 18.05 -7.41 1.62
C ALA A 90 17.51 -6.38 2.64
N GLY A 91 16.31 -6.59 3.15
CA GLY A 91 15.66 -5.76 4.16
C GLY A 91 16.45 -5.68 5.46
N VAL A 92 17.07 -6.77 5.91
CA VAL A 92 17.96 -6.75 7.09
C VAL A 92 19.14 -5.81 6.87
N TYR A 93 19.77 -5.86 5.70
CA TYR A 93 20.87 -4.96 5.37
C TYR A 93 20.42 -3.50 5.28
N VAL A 94 19.28 -3.24 4.64
CA VAL A 94 18.71 -1.88 4.54
C VAL A 94 18.34 -1.34 5.92
N LEU A 95 17.77 -2.16 6.79
CA LEU A 95 17.50 -1.79 8.18
C LEU A 95 18.79 -1.46 8.94
N ALA A 96 19.85 -2.25 8.74
CA ALA A 96 21.16 -1.96 9.32
C ALA A 96 21.73 -0.62 8.83
N LEU A 97 21.56 -0.28 7.54
CA LEU A 97 21.94 1.02 7.01
C LEU A 97 21.14 2.15 7.68
N ILE A 98 19.82 2.00 7.80
CA ILE A 98 18.94 2.97 8.48
C ILE A 98 19.37 3.17 9.94
N ILE A 99 19.61 2.09 10.68
CA ILE A 99 20.10 2.15 12.06
C ILE A 99 21.43 2.90 12.10
N ASN A 100 22.39 2.52 11.26
CA ASN A 100 23.71 3.14 11.21
C ASN A 100 23.68 4.64 10.89
N THR A 101 22.82 5.06 9.95
CA THR A 101 22.72 6.46 9.52
C THR A 101 22.00 7.33 10.54
N LEU A 102 21.01 6.77 11.25
CA LEU A 102 20.29 7.50 12.30
C LEU A 102 21.08 7.63 13.60
N ALA A 103 22.07 6.77 13.86
CA ALA A 103 22.80 6.74 15.13
C ALA A 103 23.36 8.12 15.57
N PRO A 104 24.03 8.90 14.70
CA PRO A 104 24.58 10.21 15.10
C PRO A 104 23.51 11.23 15.50
N THR A 105 22.33 11.19 14.86
CA THR A 105 21.19 12.07 15.18
C THR A 105 20.73 11.90 16.63
N PHE A 106 20.88 10.68 17.17
CA PHE A 106 20.51 10.35 18.55
C PHE A 106 21.70 10.32 19.50
N GLY A 107 22.88 10.82 19.09
CA GLY A 107 24.09 10.86 19.92
C GLY A 107 24.81 9.51 20.04
N GLY A 108 24.47 8.53 19.21
CA GLY A 108 25.20 7.26 19.10
C GLY A 108 26.34 7.33 18.09
N THR A 109 27.05 6.21 17.94
CA THR A 109 28.17 6.03 17.02
C THR A 109 27.75 5.20 15.81
N SER A 110 27.95 5.73 14.60
CA SER A 110 27.78 4.93 13.37
C SER A 110 28.82 3.81 13.32
N ASN A 111 28.33 2.58 13.28
CA ASN A 111 29.12 1.39 13.02
C ASN A 111 28.21 0.37 12.32
N LEU A 112 28.41 0.15 11.02
CA LEU A 112 27.52 -0.70 10.22
C LEU A 112 27.54 -2.16 10.68
N THR A 113 28.67 -2.66 11.16
CA THR A 113 28.78 -4.02 11.70
C THR A 113 27.91 -4.18 12.95
N GLN A 114 27.95 -3.21 13.86
CA GLN A 114 27.11 -3.21 15.06
C GLN A 114 25.63 -2.98 14.72
N ALA A 115 25.33 -2.09 13.78
CA ALA A 115 23.96 -1.87 13.30
C ALA A 115 23.36 -3.13 12.66
N LEU A 116 24.17 -3.90 11.92
CA LEU A 116 23.76 -5.18 11.34
C LEU A 116 23.46 -6.21 12.42
N LYS A 117 24.24 -6.27 13.49
CA LYS A 117 23.93 -7.11 14.66
C LYS A 117 22.62 -6.69 15.32
N VAL A 118 22.36 -5.39 15.48
CA VAL A 118 21.07 -4.91 16.02
C VAL A 118 19.91 -5.38 15.13
N ALA A 119 20.01 -5.19 13.81
CA ALA A 119 18.98 -5.61 12.87
C ALA A 119 18.75 -7.13 12.90
N ALA A 120 19.84 -7.91 12.90
CA ALA A 120 19.80 -9.37 12.88
C ALA A 120 19.27 -9.96 14.19
N TYR A 121 19.90 -9.63 15.32
CA TYR A 121 19.50 -10.19 16.61
C TYR A 121 18.17 -9.61 17.11
N GLY A 122 17.85 -8.36 16.76
CA GLY A 122 16.54 -7.77 17.03
C GLY A 122 15.41 -8.50 16.32
N ALA A 123 15.60 -8.87 15.05
CA ALA A 123 14.61 -9.59 14.25
C ALA A 123 14.39 -11.06 14.66
N THR A 124 15.21 -11.60 15.59
CA THR A 124 15.13 -13.00 16.02
C THR A 124 13.73 -13.43 16.42
N ALA A 125 13.02 -12.59 17.19
CA ALA A 125 11.68 -12.92 17.65
C ALA A 125 10.68 -13.02 16.49
N ALA A 126 10.71 -12.08 15.53
CA ALA A 126 9.89 -12.15 14.33
C ALA A 126 10.16 -13.41 13.49
N TRP A 127 11.43 -13.80 13.31
CA TRP A 127 11.78 -15.02 12.57
C TRP A 127 11.31 -16.29 13.26
N VAL A 128 11.55 -16.42 14.57
CA VAL A 128 11.07 -17.56 15.36
C VAL A 128 9.54 -17.59 15.37
N GLY A 129 8.89 -16.44 15.55
CA GLY A 129 7.44 -16.30 15.45
C GLY A 129 6.87 -16.63 14.07
N GLY A 130 7.71 -16.58 13.02
CA GLY A 130 7.35 -17.00 11.67
C GLY A 130 6.87 -18.45 11.58
N VAL A 131 7.24 -19.32 12.55
CA VAL A 131 6.73 -20.69 12.65
C VAL A 131 5.19 -20.74 12.73
N PHE A 132 4.57 -19.71 13.32
CA PHE A 132 3.12 -19.65 13.47
C PHE A 132 2.40 -19.41 12.13
N HIS A 133 3.10 -19.05 11.06
CA HIS A 133 2.52 -19.00 9.71
C HIS A 133 2.11 -20.39 9.17
N LEU A 134 2.54 -21.48 9.80
CA LEU A 134 2.05 -22.84 9.47
C LEU A 134 0.54 -22.97 9.68
N LEU A 135 -0.03 -22.24 10.64
CA LEU A 135 -1.45 -22.29 10.98
C LEU A 135 -2.00 -20.87 10.99
N PRO A 136 -2.80 -20.46 9.98
CA PRO A 136 -3.32 -19.09 9.91
C PRO A 136 -4.05 -18.62 11.18
N SER A 137 -4.70 -19.53 11.91
CA SER A 137 -5.35 -19.26 13.19
C SER A 137 -4.39 -18.84 14.31
N LEU A 138 -3.10 -19.19 14.22
CA LEU A 138 -2.07 -18.81 15.19
C LEU A 138 -1.38 -17.48 14.85
N GLY A 139 -1.87 -16.74 13.84
CA GLY A 139 -1.27 -15.47 13.41
C GLY A 139 -1.11 -14.45 14.54
N ILE A 140 -1.99 -14.49 15.56
CA ILE A 140 -1.86 -13.64 16.75
C ILE A 140 -0.56 -13.87 17.53
N LEU A 141 -0.05 -15.11 17.57
CA LEU A 141 1.22 -15.43 18.21
C LEU A 141 2.40 -14.87 17.41
N GLY A 142 2.31 -14.90 16.08
CA GLY A 142 3.25 -14.22 15.19
C GLY A 142 3.29 -12.71 15.43
N LEU A 143 2.12 -12.08 15.63
CA LEU A 143 2.01 -10.66 15.95
C LEU A 143 2.66 -10.33 17.32
N LEU A 144 2.46 -11.16 18.34
CA LEU A 144 3.15 -10.99 19.63
C LEU A 144 4.67 -11.06 19.50
N ALA A 145 5.18 -11.98 18.67
CA ALA A 145 6.61 -12.08 18.39
C ALA A 145 7.15 -10.84 17.64
N ALA A 146 6.34 -10.25 16.76
CA ALA A 146 6.67 -8.97 16.11
C ALA A 146 6.71 -7.81 17.12
N PHE A 147 5.79 -7.75 18.09
CA PHE A 147 5.89 -6.75 19.17
C PHE A 147 7.12 -6.97 20.06
N TYR A 148 7.48 -8.21 20.35
CA TYR A 148 8.68 -8.52 21.12
C TYR A 148 9.96 -8.10 20.37
N THR A 149 9.97 -8.13 19.04
CA THR A 149 11.06 -7.58 18.22
C THR A 149 11.30 -6.09 18.51
N LEU A 150 10.24 -5.30 18.74
CA LEU A 150 10.37 -3.88 19.09
C LEU A 150 11.07 -3.71 20.44
N TYR A 151 10.75 -4.58 21.40
CA TYR A 151 11.42 -4.61 22.71
C TYR A 151 12.91 -4.98 22.57
N LEU A 152 13.24 -5.96 21.72
CA LEU A 152 14.63 -6.32 21.45
C LEU A 152 15.42 -5.17 20.83
N LEU A 153 14.82 -4.47 19.84
CA LEU A 153 15.43 -3.27 19.24
C LEU A 153 15.66 -2.17 20.29
N TYR A 154 14.67 -1.91 21.15
CA TYR A 154 14.79 -0.92 22.24
C TYR A 154 15.98 -1.21 23.16
N LEU A 155 16.23 -2.46 23.49
CA LEU A 155 17.36 -2.85 24.34
C LEU A 155 18.70 -2.86 23.58
N GLY A 156 18.71 -3.31 22.31
CA GLY A 156 19.94 -3.49 21.55
C GLY A 156 20.57 -2.20 21.04
N LEU A 157 19.73 -1.25 20.60
CA LEU A 157 20.17 0.04 20.04
C LEU A 157 21.15 0.80 20.96
N PRO A 158 20.84 1.12 22.23
CA PRO A 158 21.77 1.83 23.11
C PRO A 158 23.09 1.11 23.33
N VAL A 159 23.07 -0.22 23.41
CA VAL A 159 24.26 -1.01 23.74
C VAL A 159 25.23 -1.05 22.56
N LEU A 160 24.72 -1.35 21.37
CA LEU A 160 25.54 -1.59 20.17
C LEU A 160 25.85 -0.31 19.41
N MET A 161 24.93 0.67 19.43
CA MET A 161 25.11 1.97 18.78
C MET A 161 25.57 3.07 19.74
N LYS A 162 25.79 2.74 21.02
CA LYS A 162 26.30 3.66 22.05
C LYS A 162 25.47 4.95 22.21
N SER A 163 24.18 4.90 21.92
CA SER A 163 23.31 6.06 22.11
C SER A 163 23.02 6.29 23.60
N PRO A 164 22.95 7.54 24.08
CA PRO A 164 22.59 7.86 25.46
C PRO A 164 21.21 7.26 25.83
N PRO A 165 21.02 6.76 27.07
CA PRO A 165 19.75 6.18 27.52
C PRO A 165 18.55 7.12 27.32
N GLU A 166 18.75 8.42 27.50
CA GLU A 166 17.70 9.44 27.43
C GLU A 166 17.18 9.65 26.01
N ARG A 167 18.00 9.36 25.00
CA ARG A 167 17.64 9.49 23.57
C ARG A 167 17.24 8.16 22.93
N SER A 168 17.42 7.05 23.65
CA SER A 168 17.25 5.70 23.12
C SER A 168 15.81 5.38 22.75
N LEU A 169 14.83 5.94 23.47
CA LEU A 169 13.42 5.81 23.11
C LEU A 169 13.12 6.47 21.75
N GLY A 170 13.57 7.72 21.56
CA GLY A 170 13.39 8.44 20.30
C GLY A 170 14.06 7.73 19.13
N TYR A 171 15.28 7.23 19.35
CA TYR A 171 16.00 6.45 18.35
C TYR A 171 15.24 5.19 17.94
N THR A 172 14.75 4.44 18.93
CA THR A 172 13.96 3.22 18.69
C THR A 172 12.70 3.53 17.89
N VAL A 173 11.94 4.56 18.26
CA VAL A 173 10.71 4.95 17.55
C VAL A 173 11.01 5.29 16.09
N SER A 174 12.07 6.06 15.82
CA SER A 174 12.47 6.39 14.45
C SER A 174 12.87 5.15 13.64
N VAL A 175 13.65 4.23 14.23
CA VAL A 175 14.03 2.96 13.58
C VAL A 175 12.79 2.11 13.30
N VAL A 176 11.84 2.03 14.24
CA VAL A 176 10.61 1.25 14.08
C VAL A 176 9.73 1.82 12.97
N ILE A 177 9.55 3.14 12.90
CA ILE A 177 8.80 3.78 11.80
C ILE A 177 9.45 3.46 10.45
N ALA A 178 10.77 3.60 10.35
CA ALA A 178 11.50 3.29 9.13
C ALA A 178 11.42 1.80 8.77
N ALA A 179 11.46 0.90 9.75
CA ALA A 179 11.27 -0.53 9.56
C ALA A 179 9.86 -0.85 9.06
N ILE A 180 8.81 -0.22 9.60
CA ILE A 180 7.43 -0.40 9.12
C ILE A 180 7.33 0.00 7.65
N VAL A 181 7.85 1.17 7.27
CA VAL A 181 7.86 1.62 5.87
C VAL A 181 8.61 0.63 4.98
N LEU A 182 9.80 0.19 5.40
CA LEU A 182 10.61 -0.79 4.67
C LEU A 182 9.85 -2.11 4.47
N PHE A 183 9.24 -2.66 5.51
CA PHE A 183 8.52 -3.93 5.43
C PHE A 183 7.20 -3.82 4.66
N VAL A 184 6.52 -2.68 4.68
CA VAL A 184 5.36 -2.40 3.81
C VAL A 184 5.79 -2.42 2.34
N VAL A 185 6.91 -1.78 2.00
CA VAL A 185 7.45 -1.79 0.63
C VAL A 185 7.85 -3.21 0.21
N ILE A 186 8.58 -3.94 1.05
CA ILE A 186 8.93 -5.35 0.80
C ILE A 186 7.67 -6.21 0.61
N GLY A 187 6.64 -5.99 1.45
CA GLY A 187 5.36 -6.67 1.36
C GLY A 187 4.63 -6.39 0.04
N ALA A 188 4.55 -5.13 -0.38
CA ALA A 188 3.90 -4.72 -1.63
C ALA A 188 4.63 -5.29 -2.87
N ILE A 189 5.96 -5.25 -2.86
CA ILE A 189 6.77 -5.86 -3.93
C ILE A 189 6.51 -7.37 -3.95
N SER A 190 6.62 -8.05 -2.80
CA SER A 190 6.39 -9.51 -2.70
C SER A 190 4.99 -9.90 -3.15
N ALA A 191 3.96 -9.13 -2.77
CA ALA A 191 2.57 -9.37 -3.14
C ALA A 191 2.35 -9.33 -4.67
N SER A 192 3.12 -8.51 -5.39
CA SER A 192 3.06 -8.42 -6.86
C SER A 192 3.47 -9.72 -7.57
N PHE A 193 4.20 -10.61 -6.88
CA PHE A 193 4.61 -11.92 -7.39
C PHE A 193 3.66 -13.05 -7.00
N VAL A 194 2.69 -12.77 -6.12
CA VAL A 194 1.66 -13.74 -5.78
C VAL A 194 0.60 -13.65 -6.87
N GLY A 195 0.52 -14.67 -7.71
CA GLY A 195 -0.59 -14.86 -8.65
C GLY A 195 -1.91 -15.18 -7.94
N LEU A 196 -2.22 -14.49 -6.84
CA LEU A 196 -3.57 -14.49 -6.28
C LEU A 196 -4.51 -14.14 -7.44
N PRO A 197 -5.59 -14.91 -7.65
CA PRO A 197 -6.62 -14.50 -8.59
C PRO A 197 -6.99 -13.07 -8.22
N ARG A 198 -6.83 -12.12 -9.17
CA ARG A 198 -7.26 -10.72 -9.00
C ARG A 198 -8.72 -10.60 -8.53
N ALA A 199 -9.49 -11.68 -8.56
CA ALA A 199 -10.81 -11.80 -7.95
C ALA A 199 -10.84 -11.74 -6.41
N VAL A 200 -9.75 -12.05 -5.68
CA VAL A 200 -9.73 -12.10 -4.20
C VAL A 200 -9.14 -10.83 -3.58
N THR A 201 -8.24 -10.13 -4.28
CA THR A 201 -7.55 -8.93 -3.77
C THR A 201 -8.02 -7.61 -4.36
N GLN A 202 -8.77 -7.60 -5.46
CA GLN A 202 -9.16 -6.36 -6.12
C GLN A 202 -10.63 -6.03 -5.82
N SER A 203 -10.85 -5.04 -4.97
CA SER A 203 -12.11 -4.31 -5.02
C SER A 203 -12.24 -3.67 -6.41
N ARG A 204 -13.47 -3.59 -6.94
CA ARG A 204 -13.74 -2.99 -8.27
C ARG A 204 -13.20 -1.56 -8.40
N GLU A 205 -12.96 -0.86 -7.31
CA GLU A 205 -12.46 0.52 -7.28
C GLU A 205 -10.97 0.61 -7.63
N GLU A 206 -10.12 -0.28 -7.11
CA GLU A 206 -8.68 -0.26 -7.41
C GLU A 206 -8.37 -0.66 -8.85
N GLN A 207 -9.18 -1.55 -9.47
CA GLN A 207 -9.11 -1.86 -10.91
C GLN A 207 -9.37 -0.64 -11.79
N LYS A 208 -10.27 0.23 -11.35
CA LYS A 208 -10.67 1.41 -12.11
C LYS A 208 -9.57 2.46 -12.05
N VAL A 209 -9.01 2.71 -10.86
CA VAL A 209 -7.91 3.66 -10.65
C VAL A 209 -6.64 3.24 -11.41
N THR A 210 -6.27 1.94 -11.41
CA THR A 210 -5.09 1.48 -12.16
C THR A 210 -5.27 1.61 -13.67
N LYS A 211 -6.45 1.33 -14.22
CA LYS A 211 -6.74 1.53 -15.64
C LYS A 211 -6.77 3.02 -16.03
N GLU A 212 -7.29 3.88 -15.17
CA GLU A 212 -7.33 5.33 -15.38
C GLU A 212 -5.92 5.94 -15.34
N LEU A 213 -5.04 5.48 -14.44
CA LEU A 213 -3.63 5.89 -14.40
C LEU A 213 -2.85 5.41 -15.62
N GLU A 214 -3.10 4.19 -16.10
CA GLU A 214 -2.49 3.66 -17.32
C GLU A 214 -2.94 4.43 -18.57
N GLN A 215 -4.23 4.79 -18.65
CA GLN A 215 -4.74 5.67 -19.71
C GLN A 215 -4.16 7.08 -19.62
N ALA A 216 -4.08 7.66 -18.42
CA ALA A 216 -3.48 8.97 -18.21
C ALA A 216 -2.00 8.97 -18.62
N GLY A 217 -1.24 7.92 -18.29
CA GLY A 217 0.14 7.74 -18.74
C GLY A 217 0.27 7.68 -20.26
N LYS A 218 -0.58 6.90 -20.93
CA LYS A 218 -0.61 6.81 -22.41
C LYS A 218 -0.99 8.14 -23.07
N SER A 219 -1.94 8.87 -22.50
CA SER A 219 -2.30 10.21 -22.97
C SER A 219 -1.17 11.21 -22.78
N LEU A 220 -0.47 11.19 -21.64
CA LEU A 220 0.68 12.05 -21.38
C LEU A 220 1.83 11.74 -22.34
N GLU A 221 2.06 10.47 -22.65
CA GLU A 221 3.06 10.01 -23.62
C GLU A 221 2.71 10.45 -25.05
N SER A 222 1.44 10.38 -25.43
CA SER A 222 0.97 10.88 -26.73
C SER A 222 1.10 12.40 -26.85
N PHE A 223 0.87 13.12 -25.75
CA PHE A 223 1.02 14.57 -25.66
C PHE A 223 2.49 15.00 -25.72
N THR A 224 3.38 14.30 -25.00
CA THR A 224 4.82 14.56 -25.05
C THR A 224 5.40 14.25 -26.44
N LYS A 225 5.00 13.14 -27.07
CA LYS A 225 5.36 12.84 -28.48
C LYS A 225 4.82 13.89 -29.46
N GLY A 226 3.65 14.46 -29.19
CA GLY A 226 3.09 15.57 -29.97
C GLY A 226 3.91 16.86 -29.82
N LEU A 227 4.31 17.19 -28.59
CA LEU A 227 5.17 18.34 -28.30
C LEU A 227 6.58 18.18 -28.87
N GLU A 228 7.12 16.96 -28.90
CA GLU A 228 8.43 16.66 -29.48
C GLU A 228 8.40 16.84 -31.01
N LYS A 229 7.33 16.38 -31.67
CA LYS A 229 7.09 16.64 -33.10
C LYS A 229 6.86 18.12 -33.41
N ALA A 230 6.15 18.85 -32.54
CA ALA A 230 5.93 20.28 -32.68
C ALA A 230 7.23 21.09 -32.44
N GLY A 231 8.05 20.67 -31.47
CA GLY A 231 9.35 21.27 -31.18
C GLY A 231 10.38 21.09 -32.30
N GLN A 232 10.33 19.95 -33.02
CA GLN A 232 11.15 19.73 -34.23
C GLN A 232 10.71 20.59 -35.43
N SER A 233 9.47 21.11 -35.44
CA SER A 233 8.97 21.98 -36.51
C SER A 233 9.23 23.48 -36.32
N SER A 234 9.73 23.90 -35.15
CA SER A 234 10.08 25.30 -34.88
C SER A 234 11.53 25.67 -35.23
N GLY A 235 12.23 24.77 -35.93
CA GLY A 235 13.62 24.92 -36.35
C GLY A 235 13.86 24.92 -37.86
N SER A 236 12.89 25.30 -38.70
CA SER A 236 13.17 25.69 -40.10
C SER A 236 11.94 26.30 -40.78
N THR A 237 12.09 27.54 -41.24
CA THR A 237 11.18 28.20 -42.17
C THR A 237 11.09 27.43 -43.48
N GLN A 238 9.92 26.89 -43.82
CA GLN A 238 9.48 26.84 -45.22
C GLN A 238 7.95 26.72 -45.31
N VAL A 239 7.37 27.71 -45.99
CA VAL A 239 5.96 27.82 -46.36
C VAL A 239 5.65 26.80 -47.44
N GLY A 240 4.65 25.94 -47.22
CA GLY A 240 4.10 25.09 -48.28
C GLY A 240 3.07 24.08 -47.80
N GLY A 241 1.81 24.32 -48.14
CA GLY A 241 0.77 23.28 -48.30
C GLY A 241 0.10 22.76 -47.03
N GLU A 242 -1.24 22.74 -47.07
CA GLU A 242 -2.12 21.96 -46.19
C GLU A 242 -2.32 22.44 -44.74
N SER A 243 -2.87 23.65 -44.61
CA SER A 243 -3.56 24.07 -43.40
C SER A 243 -5.00 23.51 -43.34
N SER A 244 -5.14 22.19 -43.17
CA SER A 244 -6.45 21.58 -42.84
C SER A 244 -6.40 20.61 -41.64
N THR A 245 -5.24 20.35 -41.05
CA THR A 245 -5.10 19.32 -40.00
C THR A 245 -5.23 19.80 -38.56
N ASN A 246 -5.35 21.11 -38.27
CA ASN A 246 -5.10 21.59 -36.90
C ASN A 246 -6.26 22.29 -36.19
N LEU A 247 -7.50 22.23 -36.70
CA LEU A 247 -8.66 22.77 -35.97
C LEU A 247 -9.49 21.66 -35.31
N GLY A 248 -9.72 20.54 -35.99
CA GLY A 248 -10.45 19.39 -35.44
C GLY A 248 -9.70 18.72 -34.29
N ASP A 249 -8.42 18.42 -34.48
CA ASP A 249 -7.56 17.79 -33.48
C ASP A 249 -7.29 18.72 -32.29
N ALA A 250 -7.17 20.03 -32.55
CA ALA A 250 -7.03 21.03 -31.50
C ALA A 250 -8.34 21.23 -30.70
N MET A 251 -9.51 21.23 -31.34
CA MET A 251 -10.81 21.24 -30.65
C MET A 251 -11.02 19.97 -29.83
N GLN A 252 -10.58 18.81 -30.34
CA GLN A 252 -10.72 17.53 -29.66
C GLN A 252 -9.77 17.46 -28.45
N ALA A 253 -8.53 17.92 -28.59
CA ALA A 253 -7.59 18.06 -27.47
C ALA A 253 -8.09 19.07 -26.42
N ALA A 254 -8.63 20.22 -26.85
CA ALA A 254 -9.23 21.20 -25.95
C ALA A 254 -10.46 20.64 -25.21
N GLY A 255 -11.30 19.84 -25.89
CA GLY A 255 -12.44 19.15 -25.28
C GLY A 255 -12.02 18.14 -24.22
N ASN A 256 -10.96 17.37 -24.48
CA ASN A 256 -10.41 16.40 -23.53
C ASN A 256 -9.77 17.08 -22.30
N VAL A 257 -9.08 18.20 -22.50
CA VAL A 257 -8.50 19.00 -21.40
C VAL A 257 -9.60 19.67 -20.57
N MET A 258 -10.65 20.20 -21.20
CA MET A 258 -11.77 20.81 -20.51
C MET A 258 -12.57 19.79 -19.69
N GLN A 259 -12.75 18.57 -20.21
CA GLN A 259 -13.33 17.47 -19.43
C GLN A 259 -12.45 17.02 -18.27
N ALA A 260 -11.14 16.91 -18.47
CA ALA A 260 -10.18 16.57 -17.41
C ALA A 260 -10.16 17.63 -16.32
N PHE A 261 -10.19 18.91 -16.69
CA PHE A 261 -10.28 20.03 -15.77
C PHE A 261 -11.60 20.03 -14.99
N ASN A 262 -12.73 19.81 -15.65
CA ASN A 262 -14.04 19.75 -15.00
C ASN A 262 -14.14 18.57 -14.00
N ARG A 263 -13.49 17.43 -14.30
CA ARG A 263 -13.38 16.29 -13.38
C ARG A 263 -12.42 16.55 -12.22
N ALA A 264 -11.31 17.22 -12.44
CA ALA A 264 -10.37 17.59 -11.38
C ALA A 264 -10.98 18.64 -10.43
N ALA A 265 -11.67 19.65 -10.97
CA ALA A 265 -12.34 20.69 -10.20
C ALA A 265 -13.54 20.18 -9.39
N SER A 266 -14.19 19.10 -9.84
CA SER A 266 -15.28 18.41 -9.10
C SER A 266 -14.80 17.27 -8.19
N GLY A 267 -13.48 17.13 -7.97
CA GLY A 267 -12.92 16.07 -7.12
C GLY A 267 -13.19 14.65 -7.63
N GLY A 268 -13.33 14.47 -8.94
CA GLY A 268 -13.59 13.18 -9.58
C GLY A 268 -15.05 12.70 -9.54
N LYS A 269 -15.99 13.51 -9.04
CA LYS A 269 -17.42 13.17 -9.04
C LYS A 269 -18.19 14.04 -10.04
N THR A 270 -18.23 13.60 -11.29
CA THR A 270 -19.32 13.99 -12.20
C THR A 270 -20.53 13.10 -11.90
N MET A 271 -21.35 13.49 -10.93
CA MET A 271 -22.70 12.93 -10.83
C MET A 271 -23.57 13.66 -11.85
N GLU A 272 -23.93 12.97 -12.93
CA GLU A 272 -24.99 13.47 -13.82
C GLU A 272 -26.29 13.49 -13.01
N PRO A 273 -26.94 14.66 -12.85
CA PRO A 273 -28.20 14.75 -12.14
C PRO A 273 -29.26 13.90 -12.85
N VAL A 274 -30.05 13.15 -12.07
CA VAL A 274 -31.18 12.37 -12.57
C VAL A 274 -32.10 13.29 -13.40
N ASP A 275 -32.44 12.89 -14.62
CA ASP A 275 -33.23 13.72 -15.54
C ASP A 275 -34.60 14.07 -14.95
N PHE A 276 -35.02 15.32 -15.11
CA PHE A 276 -36.28 15.80 -14.55
C PHE A 276 -37.50 15.00 -15.05
N ARG A 277 -37.44 14.34 -16.22
CA ARG A 277 -38.52 13.48 -16.71
C ARG A 277 -38.71 12.24 -15.84
N HIS A 278 -37.62 11.60 -15.42
CA HIS A 278 -37.69 10.49 -14.46
C HIS A 278 -38.20 10.97 -13.10
N LEU A 279 -37.81 12.18 -12.67
CA LEU A 279 -38.36 12.76 -11.44
C LEU A 279 -39.86 13.02 -11.57
N LYS A 280 -40.35 13.54 -12.71
CA LYS A 280 -41.79 13.73 -12.96
C LYS A 280 -42.58 12.43 -12.89
N GLU A 281 -42.01 11.32 -13.32
CA GLU A 281 -42.65 9.99 -13.26
C GLU A 281 -42.77 9.45 -11.83
N LEU A 282 -41.90 9.90 -10.92
CA LEU A 282 -41.94 9.52 -9.50
C LEU A 282 -42.96 10.35 -8.69
N LEU A 283 -43.47 11.44 -9.25
CA LEU A 283 -44.53 12.21 -8.60
C LEU A 283 -45.84 11.39 -8.67
N PRO A 284 -46.52 11.16 -7.53
CA PRO A 284 -47.73 10.36 -7.49
C PRO A 284 -48.88 11.05 -8.27
N GLU A 285 -49.87 10.27 -8.73
CA GLU A 285 -51.04 10.82 -9.42
C GLU A 285 -52.02 11.52 -8.47
N SER A 286 -52.03 11.12 -7.19
CA SER A 286 -52.80 11.76 -6.14
C SER A 286 -52.04 11.78 -4.82
N VAL A 287 -52.19 12.87 -4.06
CA VAL A 287 -51.64 13.01 -2.69
C VAL A 287 -52.80 13.34 -1.77
N ASP A 288 -52.99 12.54 -0.71
CA ASP A 288 -54.04 12.75 0.30
C ASP A 288 -55.46 12.94 -0.30
N GLY A 289 -55.79 12.12 -1.31
CA GLY A 289 -57.07 12.19 -2.02
C GLY A 289 -57.21 13.34 -3.03
N MET A 290 -56.22 14.22 -3.17
CA MET A 290 -56.20 15.31 -4.15
C MET A 290 -55.52 14.89 -5.45
N GLN A 291 -56.17 15.16 -6.58
CA GLN A 291 -55.66 14.82 -7.90
C GLN A 291 -54.60 15.83 -8.37
N ARG A 292 -53.61 15.33 -9.09
CA ARG A 292 -52.57 16.17 -9.71
C ARG A 292 -53.18 17.01 -10.82
N ALA A 293 -53.14 18.32 -10.66
CA ALA A 293 -53.65 19.28 -11.63
C ALA A 293 -52.59 19.63 -12.70
N GLU A 294 -51.34 19.87 -12.29
CA GLU A 294 -50.25 20.26 -13.18
C GLU A 294 -48.94 19.60 -12.76
N VAL A 295 -48.07 19.31 -13.73
CA VAL A 295 -46.73 18.78 -13.48
C VAL A 295 -45.70 19.38 -14.44
N SER A 296 -44.71 20.04 -13.87
CA SER A 296 -43.62 20.69 -14.59
C SER A 296 -42.28 20.11 -14.13
N GLY A 297 -41.23 20.37 -14.91
CA GLY A 297 -39.89 20.00 -14.50
C GLY A 297 -38.88 20.71 -15.36
N GLU A 298 -37.75 21.05 -14.76
CA GLU A 298 -36.71 21.84 -15.39
C GLU A 298 -35.32 21.45 -14.90
N LYS A 299 -34.32 21.82 -15.70
CA LYS A 299 -32.91 21.62 -15.37
C LYS A 299 -32.27 22.99 -15.27
N SER A 300 -31.79 23.34 -14.08
CA SER A 300 -31.15 24.62 -13.81
C SER A 300 -29.66 24.40 -13.53
N THR A 301 -28.82 25.29 -14.04
CA THR A 301 -27.37 25.25 -13.80
C THR A 301 -26.93 26.57 -13.21
N ALA A 302 -26.34 26.53 -12.01
CA ALA A 302 -25.83 27.69 -11.31
C ALA A 302 -24.51 27.33 -10.59
N LEU A 303 -23.52 28.23 -10.64
CA LEU A 303 -22.21 28.07 -9.99
C LEU A 303 -21.51 26.73 -10.29
N GLY A 304 -21.67 26.19 -11.50
CA GLY A 304 -21.05 24.94 -11.92
C GLY A 304 -21.73 23.66 -11.40
N MET A 305 -22.85 23.80 -10.68
CA MET A 305 -23.70 22.68 -10.28
C MET A 305 -24.98 22.66 -11.12
N THR A 306 -25.33 21.48 -11.63
CA THR A 306 -26.58 21.27 -12.35
C THR A 306 -27.57 20.54 -11.44
N ILE A 307 -28.79 21.06 -11.35
CA ILE A 307 -29.88 20.50 -10.55
C ILE A 307 -31.07 20.27 -11.48
N SER A 308 -31.67 19.09 -11.40
CA SER A 308 -32.94 18.76 -12.04
C SER A 308 -34.03 18.75 -10.99
N LYS A 309 -35.13 19.46 -11.26
CA LYS A 309 -36.27 19.61 -10.36
C LYS A 309 -37.53 19.19 -11.09
N ALA A 310 -38.42 18.48 -10.41
CA ALA A 310 -39.79 18.23 -10.86
C ALA A 310 -40.78 18.76 -9.81
N GLU A 311 -41.85 19.39 -10.26
CA GLU A 311 -42.85 20.00 -9.40
C GLU A 311 -44.25 19.62 -9.87
N ALA A 312 -45.10 19.20 -8.94
CA ALA A 312 -46.50 18.88 -9.19
C ALA A 312 -47.40 19.66 -8.24
N ARG A 313 -48.48 20.21 -8.80
CA ARG A 313 -49.55 20.88 -8.07
C ARG A 313 -50.76 19.97 -7.96
N TYR A 314 -51.29 19.82 -6.76
CA TYR A 314 -52.48 19.03 -6.45
C TYR A 314 -53.56 19.96 -5.90
N THR A 315 -54.79 19.81 -6.37
CA THR A 315 -55.91 20.67 -5.98
C THR A 315 -57.08 19.82 -5.47
N GLY A 316 -57.55 20.12 -4.27
CA GLY A 316 -58.74 19.51 -3.66
C GLY A 316 -60.03 20.26 -3.98
N GLU A 317 -61.17 19.56 -3.85
CA GLU A 317 -62.50 20.13 -4.12
C GLU A 317 -62.87 21.33 -3.21
N ASP A 318 -62.22 21.44 -2.05
CA ASP A 318 -62.37 22.54 -1.09
C ASP A 318 -61.40 23.71 -1.32
N ARG A 319 -60.81 23.79 -2.52
CA ARG A 319 -59.82 24.79 -2.96
C ARG A 319 -58.48 24.74 -2.22
N ARG A 320 -58.18 23.67 -1.47
CA ARG A 320 -56.82 23.46 -0.96
C ARG A 320 -55.88 23.10 -2.11
N VAL A 321 -54.68 23.68 -2.08
CA VAL A 321 -53.63 23.45 -3.08
C VAL A 321 -52.39 22.97 -2.35
N ILE A 322 -51.77 21.90 -2.86
CA ILE A 322 -50.49 21.38 -2.39
C ILE A 322 -49.52 21.35 -3.56
N ASP A 323 -48.36 21.98 -3.38
CA ASP A 323 -47.25 21.91 -4.32
C ASP A 323 -46.19 20.95 -3.78
N VAL A 324 -45.82 19.94 -4.56
CA VAL A 324 -44.80 18.95 -4.22
C VAL A 324 -43.64 19.09 -5.19
N THR A 325 -42.44 19.31 -4.63
CA THR A 325 -41.18 19.46 -5.36
C THR A 325 -40.24 18.32 -5.01
N ILE A 326 -39.57 17.74 -6.00
CA ILE A 326 -38.44 16.81 -5.85
C ILE A 326 -37.28 17.15 -6.78
#